data_AF-A0A2P8AYL0-F1
#
_entry.id   AF-A0A2P8AYL0-F1
#
_cell.length_a   1.000
_cell.length_b   1.000
_cell.length_c   1.000
_cell.angle_alpha   90.00
_cell.angle_beta   90.00
_cell.angle_gamma   90.00
#
_symmetry.space_group_name_H-M   'P 1'
#
loop_
_entity.id
_entity.type
_entity.pdbx_description
1 polymer ?
#
loop_
_entity_poly.entity_id
_entity_poly.type
_entity_poly.pdbx_seq_one_letter_code
_entity_poly.pdbx_strand_id
1 'polypeptide(L)' 'MSDHPATSRTVEVDADVYDVLERTAASQGTDINGALRYLTEAPTPRTVSNDED' A
#
# COMPACT_ATOMS: atom_id res chain seq x y z
N MET A 1 -24.31 -12.02 7.80
CA MET A 1 -22.87 -11.69 7.72
C MET A 1 -22.38 -12.24 6.39
N SER A 2 -22.35 -11.40 5.35
CA SER A 2 -21.87 -11.86 4.04
C SER A 2 -20.34 -11.86 4.08
N ASP A 3 -19.77 -13.01 4.43
CA ASP A 3 -18.38 -13.32 4.17
C ASP A 3 -18.24 -13.40 2.64
N HIS A 4 -17.99 -12.25 2.00
CA HIS A 4 -17.59 -12.26 0.60
C HIS A 4 -16.25 -12.98 0.57
N PRO A 5 -16.11 -14.12 -0.14
CA PRO A 5 -14.81 -14.76 -0.27
C PRO A 5 -13.88 -13.71 -0.85
N ALA A 6 -12.77 -13.44 -0.16
CA ALA A 6 -11.77 -12.47 -0.59
C ALA A 6 -11.31 -12.87 -2.00
N THR A 7 -11.91 -12.24 -3.01
CA THR A 7 -11.66 -12.59 -4.40
C THR A 7 -10.36 -11.90 -4.76
N SER A 8 -9.27 -12.68 -4.82
CA SER A 8 -7.99 -12.19 -5.29
C SER A 8 -8.17 -11.68 -6.72
N ARG A 9 -7.85 -10.40 -6.94
CA ARG A 9 -7.90 -9.77 -8.24
C ARG A 9 -6.49 -9.33 -8.62
N THR A 10 -6.03 -9.74 -9.79
CA THR A 10 -4.80 -9.20 -10.38
C THR A 10 -5.07 -7.80 -10.91
N VAL A 11 -4.19 -6.85 -10.57
CA VAL A 11 -4.26 -5.46 -11.00
C VAL A 11 -2.88 -5.08 -11.52
N GLU A 12 -2.84 -4.46 -12.70
CA GLU A 12 -1.61 -3.87 -13.23
C GLU A 12 -1.39 -2.50 -12.57
N VAL A 13 -0.19 -2.28 -12.08
CA VAL A 13 0.23 -1.03 -11.45
C VAL A 13 1.51 -0.54 -12.10
N ASP A 14 1.76 0.76 -11.97
CA ASP A 14 3.01 1.35 -12.44
C ASP A 14 4.22 0.76 -11.68
N ALA A 15 5.38 0.71 -12.35
CA ALA A 15 6.60 0.14 -11.78
C ALA A 15 7.04 0.92 -10.54
N ASP A 16 6.90 2.24 -10.54
CA ASP A 16 7.28 3.09 -9.41
C ASP A 16 6.37 2.81 -8.19
N VAL A 17 5.09 2.54 -8.44
CA VAL A 17 4.13 2.16 -7.37
C VAL A 17 4.48 0.78 -6.82
N TYR A 18 4.86 -0.16 -7.68
CA TYR A 18 5.28 -1.49 -7.26
C TYR A 18 6.54 -1.43 -6.38
N ASP A 19 7.52 -0.59 -6.72
CA ASP A 19 8.75 -0.40 -5.93
C ASP A 19 8.44 0.11 -4.52
N VAL A 20 7.51 1.07 -4.39
CA VAL A 20 7.05 1.56 -3.07
C VAL A 20 6.39 0.44 -2.26
N LEU A 21 5.57 -0.39 -2.90
CA LEU A 21 4.93 -1.52 -2.24
C LEU A 21 5.94 -2.56 -1.79
N GLU A 22 6.93 -2.88 -2.62
CA GLU A 22 8.00 -3.84 -2.30
C GLU A 22 8.87 -3.35 -1.14
N ARG A 23 9.28 -2.08 -1.17
CA ARG A 23 10.04 -1.46 -0.07
C ARG A 23 9.26 -1.43 1.23
N THR A 24 7.96 -1.14 1.15
CA THR A 24 7.07 -1.14 2.34
C THR A 24 6.89 -2.55 2.89
N ALA A 25 6.69 -3.53 2.01
CA ALA A 25 6.61 -4.95 2.35
C ALA A 25 7.88 -5.42 3.09
N ALA A 26 9.06 -5.11 2.55
CA ALA A 26 10.33 -5.42 3.19
C ALA A 26 10.49 -4.74 4.56
N SER A 27 10.11 -3.45 4.67
CA SER A 27 10.22 -2.69 5.92
C SER A 27 9.26 -3.16 7.01
N GLN A 28 8.06 -3.62 6.65
CA GLN A 28 7.05 -4.10 7.59
C GLN A 28 7.13 -5.61 7.82
N GLY A 29 7.97 -6.34 7.07
CA GLY A 29 8.07 -7.80 7.14
C GLY A 29 6.79 -8.50 6.69
N THR A 30 6.13 -7.99 5.64
CA THR A 30 4.85 -8.49 5.13
C THR A 30 4.89 -8.62 3.60
N ASP A 31 3.89 -9.25 2.99
CA ASP A 31 3.76 -9.36 1.53
C ASP A 31 3.20 -8.07 0.91
N ILE A 32 3.23 -7.96 -0.42
CA ILE A 32 2.71 -6.81 -1.18
C ILE A 32 1.26 -6.45 -0.81
N ASN A 33 0.39 -7.45 -0.60
CA ASN A 33 -0.99 -7.19 -0.16
C ASN A 33 -1.05 -6.66 1.28
N GLY A 34 -0.16 -7.11 2.16
CA GLY A 34 -0.02 -6.60 3.52
C GLY A 34 0.51 -5.17 3.53
N ALA A 35 1.46 -4.85 2.64
CA ALA A 35 1.98 -3.49 2.44
C ALA A 35 0.89 -2.55 1.89
N LEU A 36 0.14 -2.99 0.89
CA LEU A 36 -1.01 -2.24 0.37
C LEU A 36 -2.03 -1.96 1.47
N ARG A 37 -2.38 -2.99 2.24
CA ARG A 37 -3.28 -2.87 3.38
C ARG A 37 -2.75 -1.87 4.42
N TYR A 38 -1.48 -1.99 4.79
CA TYR A 38 -0.81 -1.06 5.70
C TYR A 38 -0.90 0.39 5.19
N LEU A 39 -0.61 0.64 3.92
CA LEU A 39 -0.68 1.99 3.35
C LEU A 39 -2.11 2.55 3.32
N THR A 40 -3.13 1.70 3.15
CA THR A 40 -4.54 2.13 3.16
C THR A 40 -5.12 2.30 4.56
N GLU A 41 -4.64 1.54 5.55
CA GLU A 41 -5.13 1.56 6.93
C GLU A 41 -4.30 2.47 7.85
N ALA A 42 -3.04 2.72 7.52
CA ALA A 42 -2.21 3.64 8.27
C ALA A 42 -2.83 5.04 8.21
N PRO A 43 -2.96 5.75 9.35
CA PRO A 43 -3.32 7.15 9.33
C PRO A 43 -2.21 7.85 8.54
N THR A 44 -2.54 8.34 7.35
CA THR A 44 -1.60 9.01 6.45
C THR A 44 -0.83 10.04 7.28
N PRO A 45 0.50 9.88 7.48
CA PRO A 45 1.28 10.95 8.06
C PRO A 45 1.07 12.13 7.12
N ARG A 46 0.58 13.24 7.68
CA ARG A 46 0.25 14.45 6.95
C ARG A 46 1.33 14.69 5.91
N THR A 47 0.93 14.78 4.65
CA THR A 47 1.74 15.36 3.58
C THR A 47 2.47 16.54 4.19
N VAL A 48 3.79 16.43 4.34
CA VAL A 48 4.61 17.63 4.44
C VAL A 48 4.37 18.30 3.10
N SER A 49 3.45 19.26 3.09
CA SER A 49 3.42 20.28 2.07
C SER A 49 4.84 20.82 2.07
N ASN A 50 5.63 20.39 1.10
CA ASN A 50 6.80 21.13 0.71
C ASN A 50 6.25 22.40 0.08
N ASP A 51 5.91 23.34 0.96
CA ASP A 51 5.76 24.76 0.69
C ASP A 51 7.16 25.20 0.24
N GLU A 52 7.43 25.01 -1.06
CA GLU A 52 8.57 25.63 -1.71
C GLU A 52 8.14 27.07 -2.00
N ASP A 53 8.61 27.97 -1.13
CA ASP A 53 8.72 29.42 -1.33
C ASP A 53 9.60 29.74 -2.55
#